data_AF-A0A9J6EJ00-F1
#
_entry.id   AF-A0A9J6EJ00-F1
#
_cell.length_a   1.000
_cell.length_b   1.000
_cell.length_c   1.000
_cell.angle_alpha   90.00
_cell.angle_beta   90.00
_cell.angle_gamma   90.00
#
_symmetry.space_group_name_H-M   'P 1'
#
loop_
_entity.id
_entity.type
_entity.pdbx_description
1 polymer ?
#
loop_
_entity_poly.entity_id
_entity_poly.type
_entity_poly.pdbx_seq_one_letter_code
_entity_poly.pdbx_strand_id
1 'polypeptide(L)'
;MQQRSIVKPVRFLTRKRVHPTSMKKINVRRAVQVVSPPVTAALKLLKEQAGHTCDASFAHVGPTVVFMDTMYRWFTLMDVSNCTQHDYQNNPDCKQYESEDDERLGWLET
;
A
#
# COMPACT_ATOMS: atom_id res chain seq x y z
N MET A 1 13.61 13.46 6.00
CA MET A 1 14.20 14.29 4.94
C MET A 1 13.22 14.57 3.80
N GLN A 2 12.18 15.40 4.00
CA GLN A 2 11.25 15.78 2.91
C GLN A 2 10.85 17.27 2.91
N GLN A 3 11.24 18.04 3.93
CA GLN A 3 10.80 19.43 4.10
C GLN A 3 11.25 20.37 2.98
N ARG A 4 12.34 20.04 2.28
CA ARG A 4 12.94 20.84 1.18
C ARG A 4 12.76 20.23 -0.21
N SER A 5 12.00 19.15 -0.36
CA SER A 5 11.76 18.53 -1.67
C SER A 5 10.59 19.20 -2.40
N ILE A 6 10.79 19.54 -3.67
CA ILE A 6 9.79 20.14 -4.57
C ILE A 6 8.61 19.17 -4.78
N VAL A 7 8.93 17.89 -4.95
CA VAL A 7 7.94 16.80 -5.09
C VAL A 7 7.99 15.93 -3.85
N LYS A 8 6.81 15.70 -3.26
CA LYS A 8 6.62 14.81 -2.10
C LYS A 8 5.74 13.66 -2.57
N PRO A 9 6.30 12.46 -2.82
CA PRO A 9 5.53 11.35 -3.38
C PRO A 9 4.37 10.92 -2.47
N VAL A 10 4.50 11.11 -1.15
CA VAL A 10 3.48 10.69 -0.17
C VAL A 10 3.15 11.82 0.83
N ARG A 11 2.57 12.93 0.34
CA ARG A 11 2.25 14.11 1.17
C ARG A 11 1.35 13.84 2.37
N PHE A 12 0.44 12.88 2.23
CA PHE A 12 -0.51 12.56 3.28
C PHE A 12 0.15 11.80 4.45
N LEU A 13 1.29 11.14 4.23
CA LEU A 13 1.94 10.32 5.23
C LEU A 13 2.74 11.21 6.21
N THR A 14 2.29 11.24 7.46
CA THR A 14 2.89 12.06 8.52
C THR A 14 3.22 11.17 9.72
N ARG A 15 4.02 11.67 10.66
CA ARG A 15 4.36 10.97 11.92
C ARG A 15 3.14 10.43 12.66
N LYS A 16 2.00 11.12 12.55
CA LYS A 16 0.71 10.74 13.17
C LYS A 16 0.11 9.43 12.62
N ARG A 17 0.58 8.93 11.48
CA ARG A 17 0.16 7.64 10.89
C ARG A 17 1.07 6.49 11.28
N VAL A 18 2.37 6.77 11.46
CA VAL A 18 3.36 5.79 11.95
C VAL A 18 3.22 5.60 13.46
N HIS A 19 2.94 6.69 14.18
CA HIS A 19 2.73 6.69 15.63
C HIS A 19 1.34 7.26 15.94
N PRO A 20 0.26 6.47 15.75
CA PRO A 20 -1.10 6.92 16.03
C PRO A 20 -1.36 7.03 17.53
N THR A 21 -2.08 8.08 17.94
CA THR A 21 -2.67 8.17 19.28
C THR A 21 -3.82 7.16 19.43
N SER A 22 -4.24 6.85 20.65
CA SER A 22 -5.33 5.88 20.90
C SER A 22 -6.59 6.17 20.09
N MET A 23 -7.04 7.44 20.05
CA MET A 23 -8.18 7.87 19.22
C MET A 23 -7.97 7.73 17.71
N LYS A 24 -6.73 7.64 17.23
CA LYS A 24 -6.43 7.51 15.79
C LYS A 24 -6.29 6.07 15.35
N LYS A 25 -6.04 5.14 16.29
CA LYS A 25 -5.91 3.71 16.01
C LYS A 25 -7.20 3.10 15.46
N ILE A 26 -8.36 3.65 15.82
CA ILE A 26 -9.67 3.19 15.32
C ILE A 26 -9.94 3.54 13.84
N ASN A 27 -9.13 4.42 13.23
CA ASN A 27 -9.40 4.89 11.88
C ASN A 27 -8.80 3.95 10.83
N VAL A 28 -9.61 3.01 10.35
CA VAL A 28 -9.23 2.01 9.34
C VAL A 28 -8.68 2.66 8.06
N ARG A 29 -9.33 3.73 7.57
CA ARG A 29 -8.87 4.46 6.38
C ARG A 29 -7.43 4.94 6.51
N ARG A 30 -7.01 5.38 7.69
CA ARG A 30 -5.61 5.80 7.92
C ARG A 30 -4.64 4.64 7.90
N ALA A 31 -5.04 3.47 8.42
CA ALA A 31 -4.23 2.26 8.38
C ALA A 31 -4.05 1.78 6.93
N VAL A 32 -5.14 1.71 6.14
CA VAL A 32 -5.09 1.33 4.72
C VAL A 32 -4.20 2.28 3.92
N GLN A 33 -4.27 3.59 4.19
CA GLN A 33 -3.39 4.56 3.54
C GLN A 33 -1.90 4.34 3.83
N VAL A 34 -1.51 3.71 4.94
CA VAL A 34 -0.10 3.38 5.21
C VAL A 34 0.40 2.34 4.21
N VAL A 35 -0.41 1.32 3.90
CA VAL A 35 -0.06 0.23 2.98
C VAL A 35 -0.43 0.52 1.51
N SER A 36 -0.95 1.70 1.21
CA SER A 36 -1.46 2.03 -0.13
C SER A 36 -0.39 2.06 -1.23
N PRO A 37 -0.78 1.86 -2.50
CA PRO A 37 0.16 1.80 -3.63
C PRO A 37 1.09 3.02 -3.77
N PRO A 38 0.64 4.27 -3.51
CA PRO A 38 1.55 5.42 -3.53
C PRO A 38 2.68 5.33 -2.51
N VAL A 39 2.43 4.68 -1.35
CA VAL A 39 3.46 4.49 -0.31
C VAL A 39 4.44 3.41 -0.75
N THR A 40 3.94 2.25 -1.20
CA THR A 40 4.80 1.15 -1.61
C THR A 40 5.64 1.50 -2.83
N ALA A 41 5.08 2.22 -3.80
CA ALA A 41 5.82 2.76 -4.95
C ALA A 41 6.92 3.74 -4.52
N ALA A 42 6.65 4.62 -3.55
CA ALA A 42 7.66 5.52 -3.02
C ALA A 42 8.80 4.77 -2.31
N LEU A 43 8.47 3.70 -1.56
CA LEU A 43 9.48 2.85 -0.91
C LEU A 43 10.32 2.07 -1.94
N LYS A 44 9.70 1.56 -3.02
CA LYS A 44 10.40 0.90 -4.15
C LYS A 44 11.39 1.86 -4.81
N LEU A 45 10.94 3.07 -5.15
CA LEU A 45 11.79 4.10 -5.73
C LEU A 45 12.97 4.45 -4.82
N LEU A 46 12.72 4.63 -3.52
CA LEU A 46 13.79 4.92 -2.55
C LEU A 46 14.79 3.76 -2.43
N LYS A 47 14.32 2.50 -2.53
CA LYS A 47 15.19 1.32 -2.54
C LYS A 47 16.10 1.31 -3.77
N GLU A 48 15.54 1.59 -4.95
CA GLU A 48 16.30 1.65 -6.21
C GLU A 48 17.32 2.81 -6.18
N GLN A 49 16.95 3.95 -5.60
CA GLN A 49 17.84 5.10 -5.44
C GLN A 49 18.85 4.97 -4.29
N ALA A 50 18.68 4.01 -3.38
CA ALA A 50 19.56 3.84 -2.22
C ALA A 50 21.00 3.49 -2.62
N GLY A 51 21.21 2.86 -3.78
CA GLY A 51 22.55 2.65 -4.34
C GLY A 51 23.29 3.95 -4.71
N HIS A 52 22.60 5.08 -4.79
CA HIS A 52 23.18 6.37 -5.19
C HIS A 52 23.23 7.41 -4.07
N THR A 53 22.31 7.41 -3.10
CA THR A 53 22.24 8.51 -2.10
C THR A 53 21.67 8.16 -0.71
N CYS A 54 21.28 6.91 -0.42
CA CYS A 54 20.56 6.63 0.83
C CYS A 54 21.13 5.48 1.67
N ASP A 55 21.00 5.67 2.98
CA ASP A 55 21.34 4.81 4.11
C ASP A 55 21.28 3.29 3.83
N ALA A 56 22.38 2.58 4.07
CA ALA A 56 22.49 1.14 3.87
C ALA A 56 21.43 0.34 4.65
N SER A 57 20.92 0.89 5.76
CA SER A 57 19.82 0.27 6.51
C SER A 57 18.51 0.19 5.72
N PHE A 58 18.32 1.03 4.70
CA PHE A 58 17.14 1.02 3.84
C PHE A 58 17.22 -0.03 2.72
N ALA A 59 18.38 -0.64 2.48
CA ALA A 59 18.54 -1.71 1.48
C ALA A 59 17.61 -2.92 1.75
N HIS A 60 17.29 -3.16 3.02
CA HIS A 60 16.43 -4.26 3.48
C HIS A 60 14.93 -3.93 3.47
N VAL A 61 14.47 -2.84 2.83
CA VAL A 61 13.05 -2.49 2.76
C VAL A 61 12.20 -3.45 1.90
N GLY A 62 12.85 -4.33 1.13
CA GLY A 62 12.19 -5.25 0.19
C GLY A 62 11.05 -6.07 0.80
N PRO A 63 11.28 -6.84 1.87
CA PRO A 63 10.23 -7.61 2.54
C PRO A 63 9.07 -6.74 3.05
N THR A 64 9.35 -5.53 3.54
CA THR A 64 8.31 -4.60 3.98
C THR A 64 7.43 -4.15 2.82
N VAL A 65 8.03 -3.85 1.66
CA VAL A 65 7.26 -3.49 0.45
C VAL A 65 6.35 -4.63 0.02
N VAL A 66 6.87 -5.87 -0.04
CA VAL A 66 6.07 -7.05 -0.40
C VAL A 66 4.91 -7.23 0.56
N PHE A 67 5.16 -7.17 1.87
CA PHE A 67 4.13 -7.25 2.88
C PHE A 67 3.04 -6.19 2.69
N MET A 68 3.43 -4.93 2.44
CA MET A 68 2.48 -3.84 2.29
C MET A 68 1.63 -3.98 1.01
N ASP A 69 2.24 -4.39 -0.11
CA ASP A 69 1.52 -4.67 -1.36
C ASP A 69 0.51 -5.82 -1.16
N THR A 70 0.92 -6.93 -0.54
CA THR A 70 0.04 -8.07 -0.23
C THR A 70 -1.10 -7.65 0.69
N MET A 71 -0.82 -6.90 1.75
CA MET A 71 -1.85 -6.45 2.70
C MET A 71 -2.87 -5.51 2.05
N TYR A 72 -2.41 -4.61 1.16
CA TYR A 72 -3.33 -3.74 0.44
C TYR A 72 -4.20 -4.53 -0.52
N ARG A 73 -3.62 -5.45 -1.30
CA ARG A 73 -4.35 -6.32 -2.22
C ARG A 73 -5.39 -7.18 -1.47
N TRP A 74 -5.00 -7.79 -0.35
CA TRP A 74 -5.93 -8.52 0.52
C TRP A 74 -7.10 -7.66 0.97
N PHE A 75 -6.81 -6.45 1.48
CA PHE A 75 -7.84 -5.53 1.94
C PHE A 75 -8.82 -5.16 0.82
N THR A 76 -8.31 -4.94 -0.40
CA THR A 76 -9.13 -4.64 -1.58
C THR A 76 -10.00 -5.82 -2.00
N LEU A 77 -9.43 -7.02 -2.06
CA LEU A 77 -10.16 -8.25 -2.43
C LEU A 77 -11.27 -8.61 -1.42
N MET A 78 -11.03 -8.34 -0.14
CA MET A 78 -12.00 -8.60 0.93
C MET A 78 -13.11 -7.52 1.02
N ASP A 79 -12.94 -6.37 0.36
CA ASP A 79 -13.96 -5.32 0.30
C ASP A 79 -15.03 -5.64 -0.77
N VAL A 80 -15.79 -6.70 -0.52
CA VAL A 80 -16.87 -7.18 -1.39
C VAL A 80 -18.03 -6.18 -1.55
N SER A 81 -18.06 -5.12 -0.75
CA SER A 81 -19.04 -4.04 -0.86
C SER A 81 -18.72 -3.06 -2.00
N ASN A 82 -17.47 -3.08 -2.46
CA ASN A 82 -16.94 -2.12 -3.40
C ASN A 82 -17.05 -2.60 -4.85
N CYS A 83 -18.28 -2.68 -5.34
CA CYS A 83 -18.57 -3.20 -6.68
C CYS A 83 -18.27 -2.19 -7.80
N THR A 84 -18.08 -0.91 -7.51
CA THR A 84 -18.04 0.15 -8.54
C THR A 84 -16.63 0.69 -8.82
N GLN A 85 -15.66 0.45 -7.93
CA GLN A 85 -14.31 0.98 -8.12
C GLN A 85 -13.59 0.39 -9.34
N HIS A 86 -13.94 -0.83 -9.76
CA HIS A 86 -13.40 -1.43 -10.98
C HIS A 86 -13.80 -0.64 -12.24
N ASP A 87 -15.02 -0.09 -12.29
CA ASP A 87 -15.52 0.72 -13.40
C ASP A 87 -14.75 2.05 -13.55
N TYR A 88 -14.44 2.70 -12.42
CA TYR A 88 -13.83 4.04 -12.43
C TYR A 88 -12.31 4.05 -12.43
N GLN A 89 -11.68 2.98 -11.91
CA GLN A 89 -10.22 2.93 -11.71
C GLN A 89 -9.56 1.77 -12.44
N ASN A 90 -10.31 0.99 -13.23
CA ASN A 90 -9.82 -0.20 -13.93
C ASN A 90 -9.03 -1.14 -13.00
N ASN A 91 -9.52 -1.31 -11.77
CA ASN A 91 -8.90 -2.17 -10.78
C ASN A 91 -9.58 -3.54 -10.77
N PRO A 92 -8.94 -4.59 -11.31
CA PRO A 92 -9.53 -5.92 -11.34
C PRO A 92 -9.74 -6.50 -9.94
N ASP A 93 -8.96 -6.11 -8.93
CA ASP A 93 -9.13 -6.62 -7.55
C ASP A 93 -10.43 -6.15 -6.87
N CYS A 94 -11.15 -5.18 -7.45
CA CYS A 94 -12.47 -4.73 -6.95
C CYS A 94 -13.65 -5.35 -7.73
N LYS A 95 -13.39 -6.17 -8.76
CA LYS A 95 -14.47 -6.80 -9.54
C LYS A 95 -15.14 -7.89 -8.69
N GLN A 96 -16.44 -8.08 -8.87
CA GLN A 96 -17.14 -9.23 -8.27
C GLN A 96 -16.48 -10.55 -8.70
N TYR A 97 -16.48 -11.54 -7.82
CA TYR A 97 -16.01 -12.89 -8.15
C TYR A 97 -17.08 -13.58 -9.02
N GLU A 98 -16.69 -14.01 -10.21
CA GLU A 98 -17.61 -14.67 -11.17
C GLU A 98 -17.53 -16.20 -11.09
N SER A 99 -16.45 -16.74 -10.51
CA SER A 99 -16.18 -18.17 -10.39
C SER A 99 -15.40 -18.48 -9.10
N GLU A 100 -15.49 -19.73 -8.65
CA GLU A 100 -14.64 -20.28 -7.57
C GLU A 100 -13.17 -20.37 -8.02
N ASP A 101 -12.93 -20.55 -9.33
CA ASP A 101 -11.59 -20.64 -9.96
C ASP A 101 -11.00 -19.25 -10.32
N ASP A 102 -11.38 -18.19 -9.60
CA ASP A 102 -10.89 -16.84 -9.90
C ASP A 102 -9.37 -16.74 -9.61
N GLU A 103 -8.57 -16.49 -10.65
CA GLU A 103 -7.11 -16.38 -10.53
C GLU A 103 -6.66 -15.33 -9.49
N ARG A 104 -7.50 -14.32 -9.20
CA ARG A 104 -7.22 -13.32 -8.15
C ARG A 104 -7.24 -13.91 -6.75
N LEU A 105 -7.85 -15.07 -6.54
CA LEU A 105 -7.89 -15.80 -5.28
C LEU A 105 -6.75 -16.80 -5.13
N GLY A 106 -6.07 -17.19 -6.22
CA GLY A 106 -5.03 -18.24 -6.19
C GLY A 106 -3.87 -17.97 -5.24
N TRP A 107 -3.62 -16.70 -4.86
CA TRP A 107 -2.58 -16.37 -3.88
C TRP A 107 -3.00 -16.64 -2.41
N LEU A 108 -4.29 -16.86 -2.13
CA LEU A 108 -4.79 -17.22 -0.80
C LEU A 108 -4.55 -18.70 -0.46
N GLU A 109 -4.34 -19.55 -1.47
CA GLU A 109 -4.18 -21.00 -1.31
C GLU A 109 -2.72 -21.45 -1.07
N THR A 110 -1.77 -20.50 -1.16
CA THR A 110 -0.33 -20.68 -0.91
C THR A 110 0.12 -20.01 0.38
#